data_AF-A0A524QJH0-F1
#
_entry.id   AF-A0A524QJH0-F1
#
_cell.length_a   1.000
_cell.length_b   1.000
_cell.length_c   1.000
_cell.angle_alpha   90.00
_cell.angle_beta   90.00
_cell.angle_gamma   90.00
#
_symmetry.space_group_name_H-M   'P 1'
#
loop_
_entity.id
_entity.type
_entity.pdbx_description
1 polymer ?
#
loop_
_entity_poly.entity_id
_entity_poly.type
_entity_poly.pdbx_seq_one_letter_code
_entity_poly.pdbx_strand_id
1 'polypeptide(L)'
;EHSLEALVPFLEHYNSNVKIIPIIVPAMSYQRMEAIASSLSEAIAGTMANAGLTWGKGWSIVISTDAVHYGNEEWGGRNYDRFGVDSAGYLQAVNYEKEIMNSTLAGDMTPEKINAFSSCTVSENDYREYKWTWCGRYAVPLGLLTAYDISLKSGEPLKGIAAGYSTSIANDPLPVSDLGMGVTAPAKLTHWVGYAAVGYE
;
A
#
# COMPACT_ATOMS: atom_id res chain seq x y z
N GLU A 1 4.86 1.47 15.95
CA GLU A 1 4.06 0.99 14.81
C GLU A 1 5.00 0.83 13.63
N HIS A 2 5.31 -0.42 13.26
CA HIS A 2 6.41 -0.72 12.33
C HIS A 2 6.07 -0.37 10.87
N SER A 3 4.78 -0.23 10.54
CA SER A 3 4.33 0.15 9.20
C SER A 3 4.86 1.51 8.74
N LEU A 4 5.17 2.44 9.66
CA LEU A 4 5.81 3.72 9.32
C LEU A 4 7.33 3.67 9.45
N GLU A 5 7.83 2.95 10.45
CA GLU A 5 9.27 2.86 10.74
C GLU A 5 10.06 2.30 9.55
N ALA A 6 9.51 1.30 8.85
CA ALA A 6 10.14 0.67 7.69
C ALA A 6 10.44 1.65 6.53
N LEU A 7 9.70 2.77 6.43
CA LEU A 7 9.92 3.77 5.40
C LEU A 7 11.08 4.72 5.73
N VAL A 8 11.35 4.96 7.01
CA VAL A 8 12.27 6.02 7.47
C VAL A 8 13.68 5.86 6.89
N PRO A 9 14.33 4.67 6.96
CA PRO A 9 15.68 4.53 6.42
C PRO A 9 15.77 4.81 4.92
N PHE A 10 14.74 4.45 4.15
CA PHE A 10 14.70 4.73 2.71
C PHE A 10 14.54 6.22 2.44
N LEU A 11 13.64 6.90 3.16
CA LEU A 11 13.43 8.33 3.00
C LEU A 11 14.69 9.14 3.40
N GLU A 12 15.31 8.79 4.52
CA GLU A 12 16.53 9.46 5.01
C GLU A 12 17.75 9.15 4.13
N HIS A 13 17.80 7.98 3.50
CA HIS A 13 18.86 7.66 2.54
C HIS A 13 18.88 8.64 1.36
N TYR A 14 17.71 9.00 0.81
CA TYR A 14 17.61 9.97 -0.27
C TYR A 14 17.65 11.42 0.19
N ASN A 15 17.14 11.71 1.39
CA ASN A 15 17.19 13.04 1.99
C ASN A 15 17.25 12.94 3.52
N SER A 16 18.44 13.03 4.09
CA SER A 16 18.66 12.96 5.54
C SER A 16 18.03 14.11 6.33
N ASN A 17 17.57 15.17 5.66
CA ASN A 17 16.88 16.31 6.26
C ASN A 17 15.35 16.23 6.10
N VAL A 18 14.81 15.16 5.53
CA VAL A 18 13.37 14.97 5.34
C VAL A 18 12.63 15.14 6.66
N LYS A 19 11.47 15.81 6.61
CA LYS A 19 10.56 15.93 7.75
C LYS A 19 9.35 15.05 7.48
N ILE A 20 9.05 14.17 8.43
CA ILE A 20 7.98 13.17 8.29
C ILE A 20 6.84 13.57 9.22
N ILE A 21 5.63 13.64 8.68
CA ILE A 21 4.40 13.80 9.45
C ILE A 21 3.69 12.45 9.46
N PRO A 22 3.76 11.68 10.56
CA PRO A 22 3.16 10.35 10.61
C PRO A 22 1.63 10.45 10.76
N ILE A 23 0.91 9.69 9.93
CA ILE A 23 -0.54 9.52 10.04
C ILE A 23 -0.83 8.03 10.19
N ILE A 24 -1.49 7.65 11.28
CA ILE A 24 -1.95 6.27 11.51
C ILE A 24 -3.38 6.15 11.02
N VAL A 25 -3.63 5.16 10.16
CA VAL A 25 -4.96 4.92 9.57
C VAL A 25 -5.63 3.73 10.26
N PRO A 26 -6.68 3.94 11.07
CA PRO A 26 -7.41 2.85 11.68
C PRO A 26 -8.36 2.17 10.69
N ALA A 27 -8.85 0.99 11.05
CA ALA A 27 -9.87 0.29 10.28
C ALA A 27 -11.15 1.12 10.16
N MET A 28 -11.66 1.26 8.94
CA MET A 28 -12.89 2.00 8.65
C MET A 28 -13.51 1.55 7.32
N SER A 29 -14.79 1.83 7.13
CA SER A 29 -15.46 1.56 5.85
C SER A 29 -15.00 2.52 4.75
N TYR A 30 -15.17 2.12 3.49
CA TYR A 30 -14.86 2.98 2.35
C TYR A 30 -15.62 4.31 2.39
N GLN A 31 -16.90 4.28 2.75
CA GLN A 31 -17.73 5.49 2.89
C GLN A 31 -17.18 6.42 3.97
N ARG A 32 -16.61 5.87 5.04
CA ARG A 32 -15.95 6.69 6.07
C ARG A 32 -14.67 7.32 5.54
N MET A 33 -13.87 6.59 4.75
CA MET A 33 -12.65 7.13 4.11
C MET A 33 -13.00 8.28 3.16
N GLU A 34 -13.99 8.08 2.29
CA GLU A 34 -14.49 9.11 1.37
C GLU A 34 -14.98 10.36 2.12
N ALA A 35 -15.76 10.17 3.19
CA ALA A 35 -16.30 11.28 3.98
C ALA A 35 -15.22 12.12 4.70
N ILE A 36 -14.05 11.54 5.02
CA ILE A 36 -12.99 12.27 5.74
C ILE A 36 -11.84 12.72 4.83
N ALA A 37 -11.68 12.15 3.64
CA ALA A 37 -10.58 12.44 2.73
C ALA A 37 -10.50 13.93 2.36
N SER A 38 -11.64 14.55 2.06
CA SER A 38 -11.70 15.97 1.70
C SER A 38 -11.27 16.89 2.85
N SER A 39 -11.76 16.64 4.07
CA SER A 39 -11.33 17.40 5.26
C SER A 39 -9.86 17.19 5.58
N LEU A 40 -9.34 15.97 5.39
CA LEU A 40 -7.91 15.69 5.57
C LEU A 40 -7.06 16.39 4.51
N SER A 41 -7.50 16.38 3.25
CA SER A 41 -6.88 17.10 2.13
C SER A 41 -6.79 18.59 2.42
N GLU A 42 -7.86 19.22 2.90
CA GLU A 42 -7.88 20.64 3.28
C GLU A 42 -6.92 20.96 4.41
N ALA A 43 -6.93 20.14 5.46
CA ALA A 43 -6.06 20.33 6.61
C ALA A 43 -4.57 20.21 6.22
N ILE A 44 -4.20 19.19 5.44
CA ILE A 44 -2.83 18.99 4.99
C ILE A 44 -2.42 20.10 4.03
N ALA A 45 -3.18 20.35 2.96
CA ALA A 45 -2.84 21.35 1.96
C ALA A 45 -2.73 22.76 2.57
N GLY A 46 -3.66 23.14 3.46
CA GLY A 46 -3.60 24.41 4.17
C GLY A 46 -2.39 24.52 5.09
N THR A 47 -2.05 23.46 5.82
CA THR A 47 -0.86 23.43 6.69
C THR A 47 0.42 23.57 5.88
N MET A 48 0.56 22.85 4.78
CA MET A 48 1.74 22.91 3.91
C MET A 48 1.87 24.25 3.19
N ALA A 49 0.75 24.81 2.72
CA ALA A 49 0.73 26.14 2.11
C ALA A 49 1.17 27.23 3.11
N ASN A 50 0.71 27.16 4.36
CA ASN A 50 1.14 28.07 5.42
C ASN A 50 2.64 27.93 5.75
N ALA A 51 3.22 26.75 5.53
CA ALA A 51 4.65 26.51 5.63
C ALA A 51 5.44 26.90 4.36
N GLY A 52 4.77 27.41 3.32
CA GLY A 52 5.39 27.78 2.04
C GLY A 52 5.82 26.59 1.18
N LEU A 53 5.26 25.40 1.40
CA LEU A 53 5.60 24.18 0.68
C LEU A 53 4.59 23.89 -0.43
N THR A 54 5.08 23.64 -1.64
CA THR A 54 4.24 23.29 -2.79
C THR A 54 4.05 21.78 -2.90
N TRP A 55 2.86 21.33 -3.31
CA TRP A 55 2.58 19.93 -3.58
C TRP A 55 3.56 19.35 -4.62
N GLY A 56 3.95 18.08 -4.45
CA GLY A 56 4.90 17.37 -5.31
C GLY A 56 6.37 17.75 -5.06
N LYS A 57 6.72 19.04 -5.16
CA LYS A 57 8.12 19.51 -5.03
C LYS A 57 8.55 19.77 -3.59
N GLY A 58 7.68 20.35 -2.79
CA GLY A 58 7.95 20.72 -1.39
C GLY A 58 7.52 19.66 -0.39
N TRP A 59 6.51 18.86 -0.74
CA TRP A 59 6.01 17.75 0.07
C TRP A 59 5.25 16.74 -0.79
N SER A 60 5.15 15.51 -0.29
CA SER A 60 4.44 14.41 -0.95
C SER A 60 3.80 13.50 0.10
N ILE A 61 2.84 12.68 -0.32
CA ILE A 61 2.26 11.61 0.51
C ILE A 61 2.96 10.30 0.18
N VAL A 62 3.35 9.57 1.23
CA VAL A 62 3.88 8.20 1.11
C VAL A 62 2.92 7.28 1.86
N ILE A 63 2.47 6.22 1.18
CA ILE A 63 1.54 5.24 1.74
C ILE A 63 2.29 3.93 1.94
N SER A 64 2.31 3.42 3.17
CA SER A 64 2.93 2.14 3.50
C SER A 64 1.95 0.99 3.32
N THR A 65 2.36 -0.06 2.60
CA THR A 65 1.61 -1.31 2.49
C THR A 65 2.52 -2.43 1.98
N ASP A 66 2.43 -3.61 2.60
CA ASP A 66 2.64 -4.87 1.90
C ASP A 66 1.43 -5.16 1.00
N ALA A 67 1.65 -5.93 -0.06
CA ALA A 67 0.59 -6.43 -0.91
C ALA A 67 -0.05 -7.68 -0.29
N VAL A 68 -0.29 -8.77 -1.03
CA VAL A 68 -0.92 -9.97 -0.47
C VAL A 68 -0.07 -10.66 0.61
N HIS A 69 -0.72 -11.13 1.68
CA HIS A 69 -0.19 -12.14 2.60
C HIS A 69 -0.79 -13.50 2.22
N TYR A 70 -0.03 -14.35 1.54
CA TYR A 70 -0.56 -15.53 0.83
C TYR A 70 -0.07 -16.84 1.44
N GLY A 71 -0.93 -17.86 1.38
CA GLY A 71 -0.58 -19.23 1.74
C GLY A 71 -1.54 -19.86 2.75
N ASN A 72 -1.24 -21.07 3.20
CA ASN A 72 -2.07 -21.87 4.09
C ASN A 72 -1.38 -22.27 5.40
N GLU A 73 -0.18 -21.76 5.64
CA GLU A 73 0.57 -21.98 6.88
C GLU A 73 0.83 -20.64 7.59
N GLU A 74 0.81 -20.67 8.92
CA GLU A 74 1.29 -19.57 9.78
C GLU A 74 0.52 -18.23 9.64
N TRP A 75 -0.72 -18.26 9.12
CA TRP A 75 -1.64 -17.11 9.03
C TRP A 75 -2.74 -17.10 10.12
N GLY A 76 -2.40 -17.52 11.34
CA GLY A 76 -3.34 -17.51 12.47
C GLY A 76 -4.54 -18.45 12.31
N GLY A 77 -4.34 -19.59 11.64
CA GLY A 77 -5.38 -20.60 11.40
C GLY A 77 -6.31 -20.31 10.21
N ARG A 78 -5.98 -19.32 9.38
CA ARG A 78 -6.71 -19.01 8.15
C ARG A 78 -5.92 -19.47 6.93
N ASN A 79 -6.64 -19.81 5.86
CA ASN A 79 -6.08 -20.16 4.57
C ASN A 79 -6.30 -19.00 3.59
N TYR A 80 -5.19 -18.47 3.06
CA TYR A 80 -5.13 -17.39 2.08
C TYR A 80 -4.50 -17.89 0.77
N ASP A 81 -4.92 -19.06 0.32
CA ASP A 81 -4.38 -19.80 -0.81
C ASP A 81 -5.43 -19.96 -1.92
N ARG A 82 -6.10 -18.87 -2.30
CA ARG A 82 -7.19 -18.86 -3.30
C ARG A 82 -6.90 -19.66 -4.58
N PHE A 83 -5.63 -19.70 -4.99
CA PHE A 83 -5.16 -20.36 -6.21
C PHE A 83 -4.31 -21.62 -5.93
N GLY A 84 -4.17 -22.02 -4.66
CA GLY A 84 -3.30 -23.11 -4.21
C GLY A 84 -1.87 -22.66 -3.89
N VAL A 85 -1.13 -23.55 -3.23
CA VAL A 85 0.25 -23.32 -2.72
C VAL A 85 1.31 -24.08 -3.52
N ASP A 86 1.02 -24.40 -4.78
CA ASP A 86 2.00 -24.92 -5.71
C ASP A 86 2.53 -23.81 -6.63
N SER A 87 3.48 -24.14 -7.50
CA SER A 87 4.07 -23.17 -8.43
C SER A 87 3.05 -22.57 -9.40
N ALA A 88 1.99 -23.31 -9.77
CA ALA A 88 0.94 -22.79 -10.65
C ALA A 88 0.03 -21.79 -9.92
N GLY A 89 -0.35 -22.10 -8.68
CA GLY A 89 -1.10 -21.22 -7.79
C GLY A 89 -0.34 -19.94 -7.47
N TYR A 90 0.97 -20.04 -7.23
CA TYR A 90 1.84 -18.88 -7.09
C TYR A 90 1.81 -17.95 -8.31
N LEU A 91 1.98 -18.49 -9.52
CA LEU A 91 1.93 -17.68 -10.74
C LEU A 91 0.56 -17.02 -10.95
N GLN A 92 -0.54 -17.71 -10.61
CA GLN A 92 -1.89 -17.13 -10.67
C GLN A 92 -2.06 -16.00 -9.65
N ALA A 93 -1.58 -16.18 -8.42
CA ALA A 93 -1.62 -15.16 -7.38
C ALA A 93 -0.80 -13.91 -7.77
N VAL A 94 0.41 -14.09 -8.30
CA VAL A 94 1.25 -12.98 -8.80
C VAL A 94 0.59 -12.25 -9.98
N ASN A 95 -0.06 -12.97 -10.88
CA ASN A 95 -0.78 -12.35 -12.00
C ASN A 95 -1.99 -11.54 -11.50
N TYR A 96 -2.74 -12.07 -10.53
CA TYR A 96 -3.87 -11.37 -9.93
C TYR A 96 -3.42 -10.09 -9.20
N GLU A 97 -2.28 -10.12 -8.51
CA GLU A 97 -1.68 -8.96 -7.85
C GLU A 97 -1.29 -7.86 -8.84
N LYS A 98 -0.66 -8.25 -9.96
CA LYS A 98 -0.34 -7.32 -11.06
C LYS A 98 -1.60 -6.75 -11.69
N GLU A 99 -2.66 -7.55 -11.82
CA GLU A 99 -3.96 -7.08 -12.32
C GLU A 99 -4.58 -6.03 -11.39
N ILE A 100 -4.64 -6.29 -10.07
CA ILE A 100 -5.09 -5.30 -9.08
C ILE A 100 -4.28 -4.01 -9.24
N MET A 101 -2.96 -4.10 -9.15
CA MET A 101 -2.09 -2.93 -9.23
C MET A 101 -2.31 -2.11 -10.52
N ASN A 102 -2.34 -2.77 -11.68
CA ASN A 102 -2.45 -2.07 -12.96
C ASN A 102 -3.86 -1.53 -13.23
N SER A 103 -4.91 -2.21 -12.76
CA SER A 103 -6.29 -1.79 -13.01
C SER A 103 -6.80 -0.75 -12.01
N THR A 104 -6.31 -0.79 -10.76
CA THR A 104 -6.85 0.06 -9.68
C THR A 104 -5.87 1.12 -9.18
N LEU A 105 -4.56 0.97 -9.37
CA LEU A 105 -3.55 1.89 -8.80
C LEU A 105 -2.73 2.64 -9.85
N ALA A 106 -2.76 2.21 -11.12
CA ALA A 106 -1.98 2.81 -12.20
C ALA A 106 -2.86 3.54 -13.24
N GLY A 107 -2.21 4.37 -14.07
CA GLY A 107 -2.85 5.25 -15.04
C GLY A 107 -3.55 6.44 -14.37
N ASP A 108 -4.46 7.08 -15.09
CA ASP A 108 -5.20 8.23 -14.58
C ASP A 108 -6.02 7.81 -13.35
N MET A 109 -5.79 8.49 -12.22
CA MET A 109 -6.44 8.13 -10.96
C MET A 109 -7.83 8.74 -10.87
N THR A 110 -8.78 7.91 -10.42
CA THR A 110 -10.17 8.32 -10.20
C THR A 110 -10.70 7.69 -8.91
N PRO A 111 -11.74 8.27 -8.29
CA PRO A 111 -12.41 7.68 -7.13
C PRO A 111 -12.91 6.25 -7.39
N GLU A 112 -13.34 5.93 -8.62
CA GLU A 112 -13.81 4.60 -9.00
C GLU A 112 -12.69 3.57 -8.94
N LYS A 113 -11.47 3.90 -9.40
CA LYS A 113 -10.30 3.03 -9.28
C LYS A 113 -9.91 2.80 -7.82
N ILE A 114 -9.98 3.85 -7.00
CA ILE A 114 -9.67 3.75 -5.57
C ILE A 114 -10.70 2.87 -4.85
N ASN A 115 -11.99 3.02 -5.18
CA ASN A 115 -13.06 2.15 -4.69
C ASN A 115 -12.88 0.70 -5.17
N ALA A 116 -12.47 0.50 -6.42
CA ALA A 116 -12.20 -0.82 -6.97
C ALA A 116 -11.09 -1.54 -6.18
N PHE A 117 -10.00 -0.84 -5.83
CA PHE A 117 -8.96 -1.39 -4.95
C PHE A 117 -9.53 -1.82 -3.58
N SER A 118 -10.34 -0.96 -2.95
CA SER A 118 -10.99 -1.30 -1.68
C SER A 118 -11.90 -2.53 -1.82
N SER A 119 -12.62 -2.65 -2.94
CA SER A 119 -13.54 -3.75 -3.24
C SER A 119 -12.83 -5.08 -3.56
N CYS A 120 -11.55 -5.02 -3.95
CA CYS A 120 -10.70 -6.20 -4.12
C CYS A 120 -10.17 -6.73 -2.78
N THR A 121 -9.89 -5.83 -1.82
CA THR A 121 -9.14 -6.16 -0.60
C THR A 121 -10.03 -6.36 0.63
N VAL A 122 -11.19 -5.72 0.66
CA VAL A 122 -12.12 -5.71 1.80
C VAL A 122 -13.39 -6.47 1.46
N SER A 123 -13.94 -7.19 2.44
CA SER A 123 -15.25 -7.85 2.31
C SER A 123 -16.38 -6.83 2.19
N GLU A 124 -17.33 -7.10 1.30
CA GLU A 124 -18.51 -6.25 1.08
C GLU A 124 -19.47 -6.24 2.27
N ASN A 125 -19.43 -7.29 3.11
CA ASN A 125 -20.35 -7.47 4.23
C ASN A 125 -19.78 -6.94 5.57
N ASP A 126 -18.45 -6.96 5.72
CA ASP A 126 -17.77 -6.41 6.90
C ASP A 126 -16.42 -5.83 6.50
N TYR A 127 -16.27 -4.51 6.66
CA TYR A 127 -15.03 -3.83 6.29
C TYR A 127 -13.82 -4.28 7.11
N ARG A 128 -14.01 -5.00 8.22
CA ARG A 128 -12.92 -5.57 9.04
C ARG A 128 -12.35 -6.84 8.42
N GLU A 129 -13.13 -7.54 7.62
CA GLU A 129 -12.74 -8.80 7.01
C GLU A 129 -12.00 -8.60 5.70
N TYR A 130 -10.98 -9.43 5.51
CA TYR A 130 -10.23 -9.48 4.27
C TYR A 130 -10.99 -10.25 3.20
N LYS A 131 -11.05 -9.68 2.00
CA LYS A 131 -11.30 -10.41 0.75
C LYS A 131 -9.97 -10.83 0.10
N TRP A 132 -8.98 -9.95 0.20
CA TRP A 132 -7.61 -10.16 -0.26
C TRP A 132 -6.64 -9.40 0.64
N THR A 133 -5.57 -10.05 1.08
CA THR A 133 -4.85 -9.73 2.32
C THR A 133 -3.80 -8.62 2.22
N TRP A 134 -4.18 -7.48 1.63
CA TRP A 134 -3.35 -6.26 1.65
C TRP A 134 -3.39 -5.58 3.01
N CYS A 135 -2.25 -5.46 3.70
CA CYS A 135 -2.24 -4.84 5.03
C CYS A 135 -2.71 -3.37 5.00
N GLY A 136 -2.36 -2.63 3.95
CA GLY A 136 -2.78 -1.24 3.71
C GLY A 136 -4.17 -1.07 3.12
N ARG A 137 -5.08 -2.05 3.23
CA ARG A 137 -6.46 -1.97 2.68
C ARG A 137 -7.28 -0.75 3.09
N TYR A 138 -6.87 -0.04 4.15
CA TYR A 138 -7.46 1.25 4.55
C TYR A 138 -6.55 2.44 4.22
N ALA A 139 -5.23 2.29 4.42
CA ALA A 139 -4.27 3.37 4.20
C ALA A 139 -4.14 3.75 2.73
N VAL A 140 -4.17 2.76 1.82
CA VAL A 140 -4.13 2.97 0.36
C VAL A 140 -5.33 3.79 -0.11
N PRO A 141 -6.59 3.35 0.11
CA PRO A 141 -7.73 4.14 -0.37
C PRO A 141 -7.85 5.50 0.30
N LEU A 142 -7.66 5.62 1.62
CA LEU A 142 -7.72 6.93 2.28
C LEU A 142 -6.62 7.88 1.77
N GLY A 143 -5.39 7.39 1.66
CA GLY A 143 -4.26 8.18 1.17
C GLY A 143 -4.45 8.63 -0.26
N LEU A 144 -4.96 7.75 -1.14
CA LEU A 144 -5.22 8.09 -2.54
C LEU A 144 -6.41 9.03 -2.71
N LEU A 145 -7.51 8.86 -1.97
CA LEU A 145 -8.63 9.82 -1.99
C LEU A 145 -8.16 11.21 -1.55
N THR A 146 -7.34 11.26 -0.49
CA THR A 146 -6.75 12.52 0.00
C THR A 146 -5.85 13.16 -1.05
N ALA A 147 -4.93 12.38 -1.64
CA ALA A 147 -4.02 12.86 -2.68
C ALA A 147 -4.75 13.31 -3.94
N TYR A 148 -5.81 12.59 -4.33
CA TYR A 148 -6.68 12.94 -5.45
C TYR A 148 -7.38 14.29 -5.22
N ASP A 149 -7.95 14.51 -4.03
CA ASP A 149 -8.59 15.79 -3.71
C ASP A 149 -7.60 16.97 -3.71
N ILE A 150 -6.34 16.74 -3.27
CA ILE A 150 -5.27 17.74 -3.34
C ILE A 150 -4.92 18.05 -4.80
N SER A 151 -4.77 17.00 -5.61
CA SER A 151 -4.45 17.04 -7.05
C SER A 151 -5.48 17.85 -7.85
N LEU A 152 -6.78 17.65 -7.58
CA LEU A 152 -7.84 18.42 -8.23
C LEU A 152 -7.75 19.92 -7.90
N LYS A 153 -7.41 20.26 -6.64
CA LYS A 153 -7.27 21.65 -6.19
C LYS A 153 -6.02 22.31 -6.75
N SER A 154 -4.94 21.56 -6.98
CA SER A 154 -3.72 22.06 -7.61
C SER A 154 -3.82 22.16 -9.13
N GLY A 155 -4.84 21.56 -9.75
CA GLY A 155 -4.99 21.49 -11.21
C GLY A 155 -4.00 20.52 -11.86
N GLU A 156 -3.42 19.60 -11.09
CA GLU A 156 -2.46 18.60 -11.54
C GLU A 156 -3.08 17.21 -11.31
N PRO A 157 -3.72 16.60 -12.33
CA PRO A 157 -4.36 15.29 -12.19
C PRO A 157 -3.35 14.21 -11.81
N LEU A 158 -3.68 13.43 -10.79
CA LEU A 158 -2.80 12.38 -10.28
C LEU A 158 -2.77 11.18 -11.25
N LYS A 159 -1.58 10.73 -11.63
CA LYS A 159 -1.38 9.56 -12.49
C LYS A 159 -0.47 8.54 -11.84
N GLY A 160 -0.95 7.31 -11.71
CA GLY A 160 -0.19 6.20 -11.13
C GLY A 160 0.72 5.50 -12.14
N ILE A 161 1.92 5.16 -11.70
CA ILE A 161 2.92 4.41 -12.47
C ILE A 161 3.29 3.17 -11.65
N ALA A 162 2.91 1.99 -12.14
CA ALA A 162 3.35 0.73 -11.57
C ALA A 162 4.87 0.58 -11.73
N ALA A 163 5.60 0.78 -10.63
CA ALA A 163 7.07 0.72 -10.63
C ALA A 163 7.57 -0.72 -10.57
N GLY A 164 6.87 -1.61 -9.87
CA GLY A 164 7.24 -3.01 -9.81
C GLY A 164 6.40 -3.83 -8.84
N TYR A 165 6.54 -5.15 -8.99
CA TYR A 165 5.97 -6.13 -8.07
C TYR A 165 6.98 -7.25 -7.81
N SER A 166 7.15 -7.64 -6.55
CA SER A 166 7.99 -8.76 -6.13
C SER A 166 7.31 -9.54 -5.00
N THR A 167 7.92 -10.64 -4.57
CA THR A 167 7.44 -11.45 -3.45
C THR A 167 8.60 -11.87 -2.56
N SER A 168 8.31 -12.31 -1.34
CA SER A 168 9.33 -12.82 -0.41
C SER A 168 10.05 -14.07 -0.92
N ILE A 169 9.51 -14.75 -1.94
CA ILE A 169 10.10 -15.95 -2.55
C ILE A 169 10.64 -15.72 -3.96
N ALA A 170 10.58 -14.48 -4.48
CA ALA A 170 11.02 -14.18 -5.83
C ALA A 170 12.55 -14.06 -5.96
N ASN A 171 13.24 -13.75 -4.86
CA ASN A 171 14.68 -13.50 -4.83
C ASN A 171 15.35 -14.27 -3.69
N ASP A 172 16.65 -14.47 -3.81
CA ASP A 172 17.45 -15.05 -2.74
C ASP A 172 17.46 -14.12 -1.50
N PRO A 173 17.38 -14.67 -0.28
CA PRO A 173 17.52 -13.89 0.94
C PRO A 173 18.85 -13.16 0.99
N LEU A 174 18.86 -11.95 1.58
CA LEU A 174 20.10 -11.25 1.88
C LEU A 174 20.97 -12.12 2.81
N PRO A 175 22.30 -12.21 2.60
CA PRO A 175 23.19 -13.07 3.38
C PRO A 175 23.52 -12.41 4.73
N VAL A 176 22.52 -12.31 5.61
CA VAL A 176 22.62 -11.67 6.94
C VAL A 176 22.58 -12.68 8.09
N SER A 177 22.83 -13.95 7.80
CA SER A 177 22.82 -15.04 8.79
C SER A 177 23.93 -14.90 9.84
N ASP A 178 24.99 -14.17 9.51
CA ASP A 178 26.09 -13.81 10.39
C ASP A 178 25.70 -12.80 11.48
N LEU A 179 24.64 -12.00 11.25
CA LEU A 179 24.15 -11.00 12.20
C LEU A 179 23.38 -11.61 13.39
N GLY A 180 23.12 -12.93 13.38
CA GLY A 180 22.39 -13.61 14.45
C GLY A 180 20.92 -13.18 14.58
N MET A 181 20.40 -12.48 13.58
CA MET A 181 18.99 -12.10 13.51
C MET A 181 18.15 -13.33 13.17
N GLY A 182 17.06 -13.55 13.90
CA GLY A 182 16.14 -14.66 13.62
C GLY A 182 15.43 -14.49 12.27
N VAL A 183 14.85 -15.58 11.75
CA VAL A 183 13.97 -15.53 10.57
C VAL A 183 12.60 -15.05 11.01
N THR A 184 12.16 -13.90 10.49
CA THR A 184 10.91 -13.25 10.91
C THR A 184 9.69 -13.62 10.05
N ALA A 185 9.89 -14.15 8.85
CA ALA A 185 8.82 -14.69 8.00
C ALA A 185 9.37 -15.81 7.10
N PRO A 186 8.73 -17.01 7.06
CA PRO A 186 9.08 -18.03 6.08
C PRO A 186 8.87 -17.50 4.65
N ALA A 187 9.76 -17.90 3.75
CA ALA A 187 9.65 -17.62 2.32
C ALA A 187 9.48 -18.95 1.59
N LYS A 188 8.24 -19.45 1.52
CA LYS A 188 7.88 -20.72 0.87
C LYS A 188 6.54 -20.62 0.16
N LEU A 189 6.22 -21.54 -0.74
CA LEU A 189 4.94 -21.48 -1.48
C LEU A 189 3.70 -21.55 -0.56
N THR A 190 3.82 -22.16 0.62
CA THR A 190 2.78 -22.21 1.65
C THR A 190 2.68 -20.96 2.52
N HIS A 191 3.64 -20.03 2.40
CA HIS A 191 3.69 -18.78 3.16
C HIS A 191 4.62 -17.76 2.46
N TRP A 192 4.04 -16.73 1.84
CA TRP A 192 4.80 -15.64 1.24
C TRP A 192 4.03 -14.32 1.26
N VAL A 193 4.78 -13.21 1.11
CA VAL A 193 4.24 -11.85 1.09
C VAL A 193 4.56 -11.19 -0.25
N GLY A 194 3.60 -10.45 -0.80
CA GLY A 194 3.76 -9.64 -2.00
C GLY A 194 4.22 -8.21 -1.66
N TYR A 195 4.99 -7.62 -2.56
CA TYR A 195 5.49 -6.25 -2.44
C TYR A 195 5.18 -5.48 -3.73
N ALA A 196 4.30 -4.48 -3.63
CA ALA A 196 3.91 -3.64 -4.75
C ALA A 196 4.48 -2.23 -4.59
N ALA A 197 4.99 -1.67 -5.68
CA ALA A 197 5.47 -0.29 -5.73
C ALA A 197 4.74 0.49 -6.82
N VAL A 198 4.12 1.60 -6.44
CA VAL A 198 3.44 2.52 -7.36
C VAL A 198 3.91 3.94 -7.06
N GLY A 199 4.39 4.63 -8.09
CA GLY A 199 4.70 6.06 -8.03
C GLY A 199 3.54 6.88 -8.57
N TYR A 200 3.44 8.14 -8.16
CA TYR A 200 2.41 9.06 -8.66
C TYR A 200 3.05 10.37 -9.13
N GLU A 201 2.61 10.86 -10.28
CA GLU A 201 2.96 12.17 -10.86
C GLU A 201 1.72 13.04 -11.08
#